data_AF-A0A9Q1HNF4-F1
#
_entry.id   AF-A0A9Q1HNF4-F1
#
_cell.length_a   1.000
_cell.length_b   1.000
_cell.length_c   1.000
_cell.angle_alpha   90.00
_cell.angle_beta   90.00
_cell.angle_gamma   90.00
#
_symmetry.space_group_name_H-M   'P 1'
#
loop_
_entity.id
_entity.type
_entity.pdbx_description
1 polymer ?
#
loop_
_entity_poly.entity_id
_entity_poly.type
_entity_poly.pdbx_seq_one_letter_code
_entity_poly.pdbx_strand_id
1 'polypeptide(L)'
;MAQTKIQQAKMNDAGKGSRFSRTMSMADRSGRLLEQMDQLEMRVEALRETASALEQEKESLLEMIQTMKTSQEMRNISEGEREELSVTAERLLGRTLTVEVCVETIRTPQQEDALRKATSLINEIVAKVLDDLDNGRKRLISLHAACVTEVPPVPIDQKFQTIVISCALEDQKKIKRSVRQRCLEEQKRRRQRASRKISTFIGSFALCFAPYVITRVLELFPAVSINPHWGVVSKCLAYSKAACDPFVYSLLRHQYKKACSDIINRLLKRSALNTSVWGGGEHRHGRSVTTATD
;
A
#
# COMPACT_ATOMS: atom_id res chain seq x y z
N MET A 1 -16.51 77.22 -26.09
CA MET A 1 -15.99 77.92 -24.88
C MET A 1 -16.78 77.59 -23.60
N ALA A 2 -17.38 76.40 -23.49
CA ALA A 2 -18.17 76.00 -22.30
C ALA A 2 -17.46 74.94 -21.42
N GLN A 3 -16.36 74.34 -21.88
CA GLN A 3 -15.66 73.29 -21.14
C GLN A 3 -14.54 73.82 -20.22
N THR A 4 -14.06 75.06 -20.41
CA THR A 4 -12.99 75.63 -19.58
C THR A 4 -13.48 76.20 -18.24
N LYS A 5 -14.78 76.50 -18.09
CA LYS A 5 -15.35 77.04 -16.84
C LYS A 5 -15.66 75.97 -15.77
N ILE A 6 -15.78 74.70 -16.14
CA ILE A 6 -16.10 73.61 -15.20
C ILE A 6 -14.85 73.12 -14.45
N GLN A 7 -13.66 73.28 -15.03
CA GLN A 7 -12.41 72.87 -14.39
C GLN A 7 -11.89 73.87 -13.36
N GLN A 8 -12.12 75.17 -13.53
CA GLN A 8 -11.73 76.19 -12.54
C GLN A 8 -12.65 76.20 -11.30
N ALA A 9 -13.91 75.77 -11.41
CA ALA A 9 -14.79 75.62 -10.25
C ALA A 9 -14.42 74.42 -9.35
N LYS A 10 -13.72 73.41 -9.89
CA LYS A 10 -13.31 72.21 -9.14
C LYS A 10 -11.97 72.35 -8.42
N MET A 11 -11.16 73.35 -8.77
CA MET A 11 -9.87 73.63 -8.09
C MET A 11 -9.98 74.67 -6.97
N ASN A 12 -11.08 75.43 -6.89
CA ASN A 12 -11.25 76.47 -5.86
C ASN A 12 -12.06 76.02 -4.63
N ASP A 13 -12.56 74.78 -4.61
CA ASP A 13 -13.24 74.19 -3.43
C ASP A 13 -12.32 73.28 -2.60
N ALA A 14 -11.01 73.34 -2.85
CA ALA A 14 -10.00 72.66 -2.02
C ALA A 14 -9.64 73.46 -0.75
N GLY A 15 -10.30 74.59 -0.49
CA GLY A 15 -9.82 75.60 0.46
C GLY A 15 -10.59 75.79 1.77
N LYS A 16 -11.82 75.27 1.92
CA LYS A 16 -12.63 75.59 3.11
C LYS A 16 -13.53 74.45 3.55
N GLY A 17 -13.16 73.82 4.67
CA GLY A 17 -14.12 73.10 5.51
C GLY A 17 -13.96 71.59 5.51
N SER A 18 -12.97 71.10 6.28
CA SER A 18 -13.23 70.14 7.36
C SER A 18 -11.89 69.68 7.93
N ARG A 19 -11.47 70.28 9.03
CA ARG A 19 -10.45 69.71 9.93
C ARG A 19 -11.04 68.61 10.82
N PHE A 20 -12.06 67.88 10.37
CA PHE A 20 -12.49 66.65 11.03
C PHE A 20 -11.95 65.48 10.23
N SER A 21 -10.77 64.99 10.64
CA SER A 21 -10.46 63.57 10.40
C SER A 21 -11.59 62.79 11.05
N ARG A 22 -12.52 62.25 10.25
CA ARG A 22 -13.55 61.33 10.74
C ARG A 22 -12.81 60.20 11.42
N THR A 23 -12.85 60.20 12.76
CA THR A 23 -12.33 59.11 13.56
C THR A 23 -13.08 57.88 13.10
N MET A 24 -12.34 56.87 12.69
CA MET A 24 -12.93 55.67 12.13
C MET A 24 -13.95 55.05 13.07
N SER A 25 -15.10 54.66 12.53
CA SER A 25 -16.11 53.94 13.30
C SER A 25 -15.54 52.62 13.80
N MET A 26 -15.97 52.21 15.00
CA MET A 26 -15.59 50.89 15.55
C MET A 26 -15.98 49.75 14.61
N ALA A 27 -17.07 49.90 13.85
CA ALA A 27 -17.50 48.92 12.85
C ALA A 27 -16.49 48.83 11.68
N ASP A 28 -16.02 49.95 11.15
CA ASP A 28 -15.02 49.97 10.07
C ASP A 28 -13.67 49.42 10.55
N ARG A 29 -13.32 49.68 11.82
CA ARG A 29 -12.11 49.12 12.44
C ARG A 29 -12.23 47.61 12.61
N SER A 30 -13.39 47.12 13.08
CA SER A 30 -13.67 45.68 13.23
C SER A 30 -13.68 44.96 11.88
N GLY A 31 -14.29 45.56 10.85
CA GLY A 31 -14.35 44.98 9.51
C GLY A 31 -12.96 44.77 8.90
N ARG A 32 -12.06 45.77 9.03
CA ARG A 32 -10.68 45.60 8.58
C ARG A 32 -9.88 44.57 9.38
N LEU A 33 -10.11 44.47 10.69
CA LEU A 33 -9.45 43.46 11.51
C LEU A 33 -9.90 42.06 11.09
N LEU A 34 -11.19 41.87 10.80
CA LEU A 34 -11.70 40.61 10.25
C LEU A 34 -11.04 40.29 8.90
N GLU A 35 -10.97 41.25 7.97
CA GLU A 35 -10.31 41.04 6.69
C GLU A 35 -8.82 40.68 6.84
N GLN A 36 -8.12 41.30 7.81
CA GLN A 36 -6.73 40.93 8.14
C GLN A 36 -6.64 39.52 8.75
N MET A 37 -7.59 39.12 9.58
CA MET A 37 -7.65 37.77 10.15
C MET A 37 -7.93 36.72 9.08
N ASP A 38 -8.84 36.98 8.14
CA ASP A 38 -9.13 36.09 7.01
C ASP A 38 -7.89 35.93 6.11
N GLN A 39 -7.15 37.01 5.86
CA GLN A 39 -5.88 36.96 5.12
C GLN A 39 -4.82 36.12 5.86
N LEU A 40 -4.76 36.22 7.19
CA LEU A 40 -3.86 35.40 8.00
C LEU A 40 -4.28 33.92 7.97
N GLU A 41 -5.57 33.62 8.06
CA GLU A 41 -6.11 32.26 7.97
C GLU A 41 -5.69 31.60 6.65
N MET A 42 -5.87 32.29 5.53
CA MET A 42 -5.43 31.81 4.21
C MET A 42 -3.92 31.56 4.14
N ARG A 43 -3.11 32.43 4.76
CA ARG A 43 -1.64 32.25 4.81
C ARG A 43 -1.23 31.09 5.71
N VAL A 44 -1.94 30.87 6.82
CA VAL A 44 -1.72 29.72 7.72
C VAL A 44 -2.05 28.42 6.99
N GLU A 45 -3.16 28.37 6.24
CA GLU A 45 -3.51 27.16 5.49
C GLU A 45 -2.48 26.85 4.39
N ALA A 46 -2.02 27.86 3.65
CA ALA A 46 -0.94 27.68 2.68
C ALA A 46 0.38 27.18 3.31
N LEU A 47 0.71 27.68 4.52
CA LEU A 47 1.86 27.20 5.27
C LEU A 47 1.69 25.73 5.70
N ARG A 48 0.48 25.34 6.13
CA ARG A 48 0.17 23.95 6.52
C ARG A 48 0.26 23.00 5.32
N GLU A 49 -0.23 23.42 4.15
CA GLU A 49 -0.12 22.63 2.91
C GLU A 49 1.34 22.44 2.48
N THR A 50 2.14 23.51 2.49
CA THR A 50 3.57 23.43 2.13
C THR A 50 4.36 22.58 3.12
N ALA A 51 4.13 22.72 4.42
CA ALA A 51 4.75 21.87 5.43
C ALA A 51 4.34 20.39 5.28
N SER A 52 3.07 20.11 4.97
CA SER A 52 2.60 18.73 4.71
C SER A 52 3.25 18.11 3.47
N ALA A 53 3.54 18.92 2.44
CA ALA A 53 4.26 18.47 1.25
C ALA A 53 5.73 18.12 1.57
N LEU A 54 6.40 18.94 2.39
CA LEU A 54 7.76 18.67 2.85
C LEU A 54 7.85 17.41 3.73
N GLU A 55 6.85 17.18 4.59
CA GLU A 55 6.74 15.96 5.39
C GLU A 55 6.66 14.71 4.49
N GLN A 56 5.84 14.75 3.43
CA GLN A 56 5.73 13.65 2.45
C GLN A 56 7.00 13.46 1.61
N GLU A 57 7.66 14.56 1.22
CA GLU A 57 8.91 14.48 0.45
C GLU A 57 10.03 13.81 1.27
N LYS A 58 10.11 14.12 2.57
CA LYS A 58 11.01 13.42 3.49
C LYS A 58 10.74 11.92 3.52
N GLU A 59 9.47 11.50 3.69
CA GLU A 59 9.11 10.08 3.71
C GLU A 59 9.47 9.38 2.38
N SER A 60 9.20 10.05 1.25
CA SER A 60 9.56 9.56 -0.09
C SER A 60 11.07 9.37 -0.26
N LEU A 61 11.89 10.34 0.19
CA LEU A 61 13.35 10.22 0.16
C LEU A 61 13.84 9.04 1.00
N LEU A 62 13.28 8.84 2.20
CA LEU A 62 13.61 7.70 3.05
C LEU A 62 13.26 6.37 2.36
N GLU A 63 12.08 6.25 1.74
CA GLU A 63 11.67 5.04 1.01
C GLU A 63 12.59 4.75 -0.19
N MET A 64 12.94 5.78 -0.97
CA MET A 64 13.86 5.63 -2.11
C MET A 64 15.25 5.16 -1.68
N ILE A 65 15.81 5.76 -0.61
CA ILE A 65 17.13 5.36 -0.06
C ILE A 65 17.08 3.91 0.43
N GLN A 66 16.02 3.52 1.16
CA GLN A 66 15.83 2.14 1.62
C GLN A 66 15.73 1.15 0.44
N THR A 67 15.00 1.54 -0.60
CA THR A 67 14.82 0.72 -1.81
C THR A 67 16.14 0.52 -2.54
N MET A 68 16.96 1.57 -2.67
CA MET A 68 18.31 1.44 -3.25
C MET A 68 19.19 0.50 -2.43
N LYS A 69 19.21 0.65 -1.09
CA LYS A 69 20.02 -0.19 -0.18
C LYS A 69 19.63 -1.66 -0.21
N THR A 70 18.34 -1.95 -0.42
CA THR A 70 17.79 -3.33 -0.44
C THR A 70 17.62 -3.91 -1.85
N SER A 71 18.00 -3.14 -2.88
CA SER A 71 17.85 -3.55 -4.28
C SER A 71 18.66 -4.81 -4.60
N GLN A 72 18.16 -5.59 -5.55
CA GLN A 72 18.86 -6.78 -6.04
C GLN A 72 20.15 -6.40 -6.80
N GLU A 73 20.22 -5.19 -7.37
CA GLU A 73 21.40 -4.69 -8.09
C GLU A 73 22.62 -4.52 -7.19
N MET A 74 22.40 -4.15 -5.92
CA MET A 74 23.46 -4.11 -4.89
C MET A 74 24.11 -5.48 -4.64
N ARG A 75 23.49 -6.58 -5.07
CA ARG A 75 24.04 -7.95 -4.94
C ARG A 75 24.90 -8.36 -6.13
N ASN A 76 24.82 -7.63 -7.26
CA ASN A 76 25.45 -7.99 -8.53
C ASN A 76 26.69 -7.13 -8.85
N ILE A 77 27.03 -6.16 -8.01
CA ILE A 77 28.20 -5.28 -8.16
C ILE A 77 29.35 -5.74 -7.26
N SER A 78 30.56 -5.23 -7.51
CA SER A 78 31.74 -5.62 -6.74
C SER A 78 31.63 -5.21 -5.27
N GLU A 79 32.38 -5.89 -4.40
CA GLU A 79 32.35 -5.61 -2.96
C GLU A 79 32.75 -4.16 -2.63
N GLY A 80 33.76 -3.62 -3.30
CA GLY A 80 34.21 -2.23 -3.12
C GLY A 80 33.14 -1.22 -3.53
N GLU A 81 32.55 -1.37 -4.72
CA GLU A 81 31.48 -0.48 -5.19
C GLU A 81 30.25 -0.54 -4.29
N ARG A 82 29.92 -1.75 -3.80
CA ARG A 82 28.81 -1.95 -2.86
C ARG A 82 29.05 -1.24 -1.54
N GLU A 83 30.26 -1.29 -1.01
CA GLU A 83 30.63 -0.60 0.23
C GLU A 83 30.54 0.93 0.05
N GLU A 84 31.09 1.47 -1.04
CA GLU A 84 31.02 2.90 -1.37
C GLU A 84 29.56 3.40 -1.48
N LEU A 85 28.71 2.63 -2.17
CA LEU A 85 27.29 2.95 -2.29
C LEU A 85 26.57 2.83 -0.94
N SER A 86 26.92 1.84 -0.10
CA SER A 86 26.34 1.67 1.23
C SER A 86 26.67 2.85 2.14
N VAL A 87 27.94 3.29 2.17
CA VAL A 87 28.36 4.48 2.94
C VAL A 87 27.66 5.74 2.44
N THR A 88 27.52 5.88 1.12
CA THR A 88 26.80 7.01 0.52
C THR A 88 25.33 7.01 0.92
N ALA A 89 24.65 5.86 0.88
CA ALA A 89 23.27 5.71 1.29
C ALA A 89 23.07 6.02 2.78
N GLU A 90 23.99 5.58 3.65
CA GLU A 90 23.93 5.88 5.09
C GLU A 90 24.12 7.36 5.39
N ARG A 91 25.03 8.03 4.68
CA ARG A 91 25.18 9.49 4.79
C ARG A 91 23.93 10.23 4.32
N LEU A 92 23.31 9.80 3.22
CA LEU A 92 22.05 10.38 2.75
C LEU A 92 20.92 10.14 3.75
N LEU A 93 20.80 8.93 4.28
CA LEU A 93 19.82 8.58 5.31
C LEU A 93 19.98 9.49 6.54
N GLY A 94 21.22 9.64 7.04
CA GLY A 94 21.52 10.51 8.18
C GLY A 94 21.09 11.97 7.94
N ARG A 95 21.37 12.51 6.75
CA ARG A 95 20.96 13.88 6.38
C ARG A 95 19.45 14.04 6.22
N THR A 96 18.76 13.05 5.68
CA THR A 96 17.29 13.09 5.55
C THR A 96 16.62 13.03 6.94
N LEU A 97 17.20 12.27 7.88
CA LEU A 97 16.68 12.16 9.24
C LEU A 97 16.81 13.45 10.05
N THR A 98 17.70 14.38 9.71
CA THR A 98 17.80 15.68 10.41
C THR A 98 16.67 16.65 10.06
N VAL A 99 15.92 16.41 8.99
CA VAL A 99 14.78 17.25 8.60
C VAL A 99 13.58 16.86 9.45
N GLU A 100 13.09 17.74 10.33
CA GLU A 100 11.89 17.50 11.14
C GLU A 100 10.80 18.52 10.75
N VAL A 101 9.68 18.01 10.24
CA VAL A 101 8.51 18.80 9.83
C VAL A 101 7.29 18.07 10.34
N CYS A 102 6.44 18.74 11.11
CA CYS A 102 5.23 18.15 11.69
C CYS A 102 4.04 19.10 11.48
N VAL A 103 2.97 18.59 10.89
CA VAL A 103 1.69 19.32 10.77
C VAL A 103 0.61 18.59 11.55
N GLU A 104 0.30 19.10 12.73
CA GLU A 104 -0.74 18.54 13.58
C GLU A 104 -2.14 19.03 13.16
N THR A 105 -3.12 18.13 13.28
CA THR A 105 -4.54 18.46 13.19
C THR A 105 -5.04 18.72 14.61
N ILE A 106 -5.53 19.94 14.85
CA ILE A 106 -6.14 20.30 16.13
C ILE A 106 -7.50 19.59 16.21
N ARG A 107 -7.72 18.86 17.31
CA ARG A 107 -8.92 18.04 17.51
C ARG A 107 -9.59 18.34 18.83
N THR A 108 -10.91 18.24 18.85
CA THR A 108 -11.67 18.11 20.09
C THR A 108 -11.62 16.67 20.60
N PRO A 109 -11.86 16.42 21.90
CA PRO A 109 -11.93 15.05 22.44
C PRO A 109 -12.92 14.15 21.70
N GLN A 110 -14.03 14.73 21.23
CA GLN A 110 -15.05 14.04 20.46
C GLN A 110 -14.54 13.63 19.05
N GLN A 111 -13.79 14.53 18.39
CA GLN A 111 -13.16 14.23 17.09
C GLN A 111 -12.09 13.14 17.22
N GLU A 112 -11.34 13.14 18.32
CA GLU A 112 -10.33 12.11 18.59
C GLU A 112 -10.95 10.73 18.84
N ASP A 113 -12.06 10.68 19.58
CA ASP A 113 -12.84 9.45 19.76
C ASP A 113 -13.47 8.96 18.45
N ALA A 114 -13.97 9.87 17.61
CA ALA A 114 -14.49 9.54 16.29
C ALA A 114 -13.39 8.96 15.39
N LEU A 115 -12.20 9.58 15.37
CA LEU A 115 -11.04 9.10 14.61
C LEU A 115 -10.60 7.71 15.07
N ARG A 116 -10.53 7.48 16.39
CA ARG A 116 -10.20 6.16 16.96
C ARG A 116 -11.21 5.10 16.53
N LYS A 117 -12.50 5.40 16.59
CA LYS A 117 -13.58 4.48 16.15
C LYS A 117 -13.51 4.19 14.65
N ALA A 118 -13.31 5.22 13.80
CA ALA A 118 -13.19 5.04 12.35
C ALA A 118 -11.99 4.15 12.00
N THR A 119 -10.84 4.43 12.61
CA THR A 119 -9.60 3.67 12.40
C THR A 119 -9.75 2.21 12.84
N SER A 120 -10.41 1.97 13.98
CA SER A 120 -10.70 0.62 14.48
C SER A 120 -11.56 -0.19 13.51
N LEU A 121 -12.62 0.42 12.96
CA LEU A 121 -13.51 -0.27 12.00
C LEU A 121 -12.77 -0.65 10.70
N ILE A 122 -11.92 0.24 10.20
CA ILE A 122 -11.09 -0.04 9.03
C ILE A 122 -10.14 -1.21 9.32
N ASN A 123 -9.45 -1.17 10.46
CA ASN A 123 -8.49 -2.21 10.84
C ASN A 123 -9.17 -3.57 11.06
N GLU A 124 -10.37 -3.60 11.65
CA GLU A 124 -11.14 -4.84 11.82
C GLU A 124 -11.50 -5.47 10.47
N ILE A 125 -11.93 -4.67 9.49
CA ILE A 125 -12.25 -5.16 8.15
C ILE A 125 -10.98 -5.67 7.45
N VAL A 126 -9.88 -4.93 7.55
CA VAL A 126 -8.59 -5.34 6.98
C VAL A 126 -8.10 -6.66 7.57
N ALA A 127 -8.25 -6.86 8.89
CA ALA A 127 -7.92 -8.13 9.52
C ALA A 127 -8.77 -9.28 8.96
N LYS A 128 -10.10 -9.05 8.83
CA LYS A 128 -11.06 -10.06 8.34
C LYS A 128 -10.91 -10.39 6.85
N VAL A 129 -10.30 -9.51 6.05
CA VAL A 129 -9.99 -9.78 4.63
C VAL A 129 -9.04 -10.98 4.48
N LEU A 130 -8.22 -11.28 5.49
CA LEU A 130 -7.34 -12.45 5.48
C LEU A 130 -8.13 -13.77 5.60
N ASP A 131 -9.25 -13.75 6.32
CA ASP A 131 -10.10 -14.92 6.55
C ASP A 131 -11.14 -15.12 5.44
N ASP A 132 -11.80 -14.03 5.03
CA ASP A 132 -12.82 -14.00 3.97
C ASP A 132 -12.62 -12.81 3.03
N LEU A 133 -11.99 -13.11 1.89
CA LEU A 133 -11.65 -12.16 0.84
C LEU A 133 -12.87 -11.60 0.08
N ASP A 134 -13.99 -12.32 0.03
CA ASP A 134 -15.18 -11.88 -0.70
C ASP A 134 -16.05 -10.99 0.19
N ASN A 135 -16.25 -11.36 1.45
CA ASN A 135 -16.99 -10.53 2.40
C ASN A 135 -16.21 -9.29 2.85
N GLY A 136 -14.90 -9.43 3.15
CA GLY A 136 -14.04 -8.32 3.52
C GLY A 136 -14.01 -7.23 2.45
N ARG A 137 -13.91 -7.64 1.17
CA ARG A 137 -14.00 -6.72 0.02
C ARG A 137 -15.33 -5.98 -0.05
N LYS A 138 -16.46 -6.68 0.09
CA LYS A 138 -17.79 -6.05 0.03
C LYS A 138 -17.92 -4.96 1.11
N ARG A 139 -17.45 -5.26 2.32
CA ARG A 139 -17.39 -4.28 3.42
C ARG A 139 -16.46 -3.12 3.12
N LEU A 140 -15.28 -3.36 2.55
CA LEU A 140 -14.33 -2.30 2.19
C LEU A 140 -14.90 -1.35 1.11
N ILE A 141 -15.65 -1.89 0.14
CA ILE A 141 -16.37 -1.08 -0.87
C ILE A 141 -17.47 -0.24 -0.21
N SER A 142 -18.20 -0.81 0.75
CA SER A 142 -19.24 -0.09 1.52
C SER A 142 -18.65 1.03 2.39
N LEU A 143 -17.50 0.79 3.04
CA LEU A 143 -16.75 1.85 3.74
C LEU A 143 -16.28 2.95 2.79
N HIS A 144 -15.75 2.57 1.61
CA HIS A 144 -15.30 3.55 0.62
C HIS A 144 -16.48 4.43 0.16
N ALA A 145 -17.63 3.81 -0.10
CA ALA A 145 -18.87 4.51 -0.44
C ALA A 145 -19.30 5.52 0.63
N ALA A 146 -19.17 5.18 1.91
CA ALA A 146 -19.47 6.08 3.02
C ALA A 146 -18.51 7.30 3.13
N CYS A 147 -17.34 7.26 2.48
CA CYS A 147 -16.42 8.40 2.39
C CYS A 147 -16.59 9.26 1.13
N VAL A 148 -17.53 8.92 0.24
CA VAL A 148 -17.78 9.63 -1.02
C VAL A 148 -19.08 10.41 -0.91
N THR A 149 -19.07 11.64 -1.42
CA THR A 149 -20.20 12.57 -1.40
C THR A 149 -21.28 12.25 -2.44
N GLU A 150 -20.94 11.49 -3.48
CA GLU A 150 -21.90 11.04 -4.50
C GLU A 150 -22.62 9.76 -4.07
N VAL A 151 -23.91 9.65 -4.42
CA VAL A 151 -24.74 8.47 -4.15
C VAL A 151 -24.17 7.26 -4.90
N PRO A 152 -23.52 6.32 -4.20
CA PRO A 152 -22.95 5.15 -4.84
C PRO A 152 -24.05 4.12 -5.11
N PRO A 153 -23.93 3.28 -6.15
CA PRO A 153 -24.89 2.21 -6.47
C PRO A 153 -24.80 1.01 -5.48
N VAL A 154 -24.24 1.22 -4.30
CA VAL A 154 -23.89 0.17 -3.33
C VAL A 154 -24.40 0.59 -1.94
N PRO A 155 -24.87 -0.34 -1.09
CA PRO A 155 -25.27 -0.03 0.28
C PRO A 155 -24.16 0.70 1.06
N ILE A 156 -24.53 1.86 1.62
CA ILE A 156 -23.65 2.71 2.43
C ILE A 156 -23.65 2.18 3.87
N ASP A 157 -22.46 2.09 4.48
CA ASP A 157 -22.35 1.90 5.92
C ASP A 157 -22.66 3.23 6.64
N GLN A 158 -23.94 3.44 6.97
CA GLN A 158 -24.41 4.65 7.63
C GLN A 158 -23.72 4.90 8.97
N LYS A 159 -23.43 3.82 9.72
CA LYS A 159 -22.75 3.92 11.01
C LYS A 159 -21.34 4.48 10.83
N PHE A 160 -20.61 3.96 9.85
CA PHE A 160 -19.28 4.47 9.53
C PHE A 160 -19.33 5.90 8.97
N GLN A 161 -20.30 6.21 8.12
CA GLN A 161 -20.51 7.56 7.58
C GLN A 161 -20.68 8.60 8.69
N THR A 162 -21.53 8.36 9.68
CA THR A 162 -21.73 9.28 10.83
C THR A 162 -20.45 9.49 11.62
N ILE A 163 -19.67 8.43 11.85
CA ILE A 163 -18.38 8.52 12.56
C ILE A 163 -17.39 9.37 11.77
N VAL A 164 -17.29 9.16 10.45
CA VAL A 164 -16.38 9.93 9.58
C VAL A 164 -16.76 11.41 9.55
N ILE A 165 -18.04 11.75 9.43
CA ILE A 165 -18.51 13.15 9.44
C ILE A 165 -18.15 13.87 10.75
N SER A 166 -18.07 13.13 11.86
CA SER A 166 -17.70 13.66 13.18
C SER A 166 -16.18 13.83 13.38
N CYS A 167 -15.36 13.41 12.41
CA CYS A 167 -13.91 13.61 12.43
C CYS A 167 -13.53 15.01 11.90
N ALA A 168 -12.31 15.47 12.19
CA ALA A 168 -11.76 16.68 11.57
C ALA A 168 -11.68 16.54 10.04
N LEU A 169 -11.79 17.65 9.31
CA LEU A 169 -11.89 17.66 7.85
C LEU A 169 -10.64 17.06 7.17
N GLU A 170 -9.47 17.29 7.75
CA GLU A 170 -8.20 16.69 7.33
C GLU A 170 -8.22 15.17 7.51
N ASP A 171 -8.77 14.68 8.62
CA ASP A 171 -8.88 13.25 8.91
C ASP A 171 -9.86 12.57 7.96
N GLN A 172 -10.98 13.22 7.62
CA GLN A 172 -11.92 12.72 6.62
C GLN A 172 -11.22 12.49 5.27
N LYS A 173 -10.40 13.46 4.83
CA LYS A 173 -9.58 13.33 3.61
C LYS A 173 -8.59 12.16 3.72
N LYS A 174 -7.89 12.02 4.86
CA LYS A 174 -6.92 10.94 5.11
C LYS A 174 -7.60 9.56 5.11
N ILE A 175 -8.72 9.42 5.82
CA ILE A 175 -9.52 8.18 5.88
C ILE A 175 -9.99 7.78 4.47
N LYS A 176 -10.55 8.72 3.71
CA LYS A 176 -10.99 8.47 2.33
C LYS A 176 -9.86 7.93 1.45
N ARG A 177 -8.67 8.55 1.51
CA ARG A 177 -7.48 8.11 0.77
C ARG A 177 -7.05 6.71 1.19
N SER A 178 -6.95 6.44 2.50
CA SER A 178 -6.55 5.13 3.03
C SER A 178 -7.49 4.01 2.59
N VAL A 179 -8.81 4.20 2.74
CA VAL A 179 -9.81 3.20 2.35
C VAL A 179 -9.78 2.97 0.83
N ARG A 180 -9.63 4.04 0.04
CA ARG A 180 -9.48 3.94 -1.43
C ARG A 180 -8.24 3.12 -1.81
N GLN A 181 -7.10 3.40 -1.19
CA GLN A 181 -5.85 2.69 -1.48
C GLN A 181 -5.96 1.20 -1.16
N ARG A 182 -6.52 0.85 0.01
CA ARG A 182 -6.78 -0.55 0.38
C ARG A 182 -7.72 -1.25 -0.62
N CYS A 183 -8.76 -0.56 -1.09
CA CYS A 183 -9.69 -1.10 -2.09
C CYS A 183 -8.99 -1.34 -3.44
N LEU A 184 -8.14 -0.41 -3.88
CA LEU A 184 -7.33 -0.55 -5.10
C LEU A 184 -6.32 -1.70 -4.99
N GLU A 185 -5.64 -1.84 -3.84
CA GLU A 185 -4.74 -2.95 -3.58
C GLU A 185 -5.45 -4.31 -3.66
N GLU A 186 -6.66 -4.40 -3.09
CA GLU A 186 -7.48 -5.61 -3.22
C GLU A 186 -7.88 -5.91 -4.67
N GLN A 187 -8.27 -4.89 -5.44
CA GLN A 187 -8.56 -5.04 -6.86
C GLN A 187 -7.34 -5.51 -7.65
N LYS A 188 -6.17 -4.91 -7.38
CA LYS A 188 -4.89 -5.32 -7.99
C LYS A 188 -4.54 -6.76 -7.63
N ARG A 189 -4.69 -7.15 -6.36
CA ARG A 189 -4.49 -8.54 -5.90
C ARG A 189 -5.42 -9.51 -6.63
N ARG A 190 -6.69 -9.15 -6.91
CA ARG A 190 -7.59 -10.00 -7.73
C ARG A 190 -7.13 -10.12 -9.18
N ARG A 191 -6.78 -9.01 -9.82
CA ARG A 191 -6.27 -9.01 -11.21
C ARG A 191 -5.01 -9.85 -11.31
N GLN A 192 -4.08 -9.71 -10.37
CA GLN A 192 -2.87 -10.53 -10.29
C GLN A 192 -3.18 -12.01 -10.06
N ARG A 193 -4.13 -12.36 -9.17
CA ARG A 193 -4.53 -13.77 -8.98
C ARG A 193 -5.11 -14.36 -10.25
N ALA A 194 -6.03 -13.66 -10.91
CA ALA A 194 -6.65 -14.10 -12.17
C ALA A 194 -5.61 -14.26 -13.28
N SER A 195 -4.73 -13.26 -13.47
CA SER A 195 -3.62 -13.30 -14.41
C SER A 195 -2.67 -14.46 -14.13
N ARG A 196 -2.32 -14.71 -12.86
CA ARG A 196 -1.50 -15.87 -12.49
C ARG A 196 -2.18 -17.19 -12.81
N LYS A 197 -3.52 -17.28 -12.67
CA LYS A 197 -4.27 -18.47 -13.09
C LYS A 197 -4.17 -18.69 -14.59
N ILE A 198 -4.48 -17.65 -15.37
CA ILE A 198 -4.44 -17.68 -16.84
C ILE A 198 -3.03 -18.03 -17.34
N SER A 199 -2.00 -17.39 -16.78
CA SER A 199 -0.60 -17.66 -17.11
C SER A 199 -0.19 -19.11 -16.81
N THR A 200 -0.68 -19.70 -15.71
CA THR A 200 -0.43 -21.12 -15.39
C THR A 200 -1.06 -22.04 -16.44
N PHE A 201 -2.28 -21.77 -16.89
CA PHE A 201 -2.93 -22.56 -17.95
C PHE A 201 -2.19 -22.45 -19.28
N ILE A 202 -1.86 -21.23 -19.70
CA ILE A 202 -1.11 -20.97 -20.95
C ILE A 202 0.26 -21.67 -20.90
N GLY A 203 0.98 -21.55 -19.79
CA GLY A 203 2.28 -22.19 -19.61
C GLY A 203 2.20 -23.71 -19.67
N SER A 204 1.21 -24.32 -19.00
CA SER A 204 1.01 -25.78 -19.05
C SER A 204 0.67 -26.28 -20.46
N PHE A 205 -0.15 -25.52 -21.20
CA PHE A 205 -0.51 -25.85 -22.58
C PHE A 205 0.70 -25.78 -23.50
N ALA A 206 1.48 -24.69 -23.41
CA ALA A 206 2.69 -24.52 -24.21
C ALA A 206 3.72 -25.63 -23.91
N LEU A 207 3.97 -25.96 -22.64
CA LEU A 207 4.95 -26.98 -22.27
C LEU A 207 4.58 -28.38 -22.77
N CYS A 208 3.29 -28.74 -22.72
CA CYS A 208 2.84 -30.06 -23.15
C CYS A 208 2.63 -30.17 -24.68
N PHE A 209 2.12 -29.13 -25.34
CA PHE A 209 1.75 -29.21 -26.76
C PHE A 209 2.77 -28.60 -27.72
N ALA A 210 3.54 -27.59 -27.32
CA ALA A 210 4.48 -26.94 -28.24
C ALA A 210 5.54 -27.92 -28.78
N PRO A 211 6.15 -28.81 -27.97
CA PRO A 211 7.10 -29.80 -28.49
C PRO A 211 6.49 -30.71 -29.56
N TYR A 212 5.24 -31.15 -29.35
CA TYR A 212 4.54 -32.01 -30.29
C TYR A 212 4.20 -31.27 -31.59
N VAL A 213 3.62 -30.07 -31.51
CA VAL A 213 3.27 -29.26 -32.68
C VAL A 213 4.53 -28.91 -33.48
N ILE A 214 5.60 -28.49 -32.82
CA ILE A 214 6.88 -28.18 -33.48
C ILE A 214 7.43 -29.43 -34.19
N THR A 215 7.41 -30.60 -33.55
CA THR A 215 7.86 -31.85 -34.22
C THR A 215 7.00 -32.20 -35.43
N ARG A 216 5.68 -32.00 -35.37
CA ARG A 216 4.77 -32.26 -36.50
C ARG A 216 5.00 -31.28 -37.66
N VAL A 217 5.27 -30.01 -37.36
CA VAL A 217 5.60 -28.99 -38.38
C VAL A 217 6.95 -29.29 -39.03
N LEU A 218 7.96 -29.72 -38.25
CA LEU A 218 9.28 -30.06 -38.78
C LEU A 218 9.28 -31.34 -39.64
N GLU A 219 8.41 -32.32 -39.36
CA GLU A 219 8.23 -33.53 -40.18
C GLU A 219 7.72 -33.23 -41.61
N LEU A 220 7.10 -32.07 -41.84
CA LEU A 220 6.67 -31.65 -43.20
C LEU A 220 7.84 -31.18 -44.07
N PHE A 221 9.01 -30.90 -43.49
CA PHE A 221 10.19 -30.47 -44.23
C PHE A 221 11.07 -31.69 -44.58
N PRO A 222 11.26 -32.01 -45.87
CA PRO A 222 12.02 -33.20 -46.30
C PRO A 222 13.51 -33.19 -45.88
N ALA A 223 14.02 -32.05 -45.43
CA ALA A 223 15.42 -31.83 -45.09
C ALA A 223 15.76 -32.10 -43.61
N VAL A 224 14.80 -32.45 -42.76
CA VAL A 224 15.00 -32.62 -41.31
C VAL A 224 14.65 -34.05 -40.89
N SER A 225 15.66 -34.82 -40.45
CA SER A 225 15.45 -36.14 -39.86
C SER A 225 15.24 -36.02 -38.35
N ILE A 226 14.01 -36.24 -37.89
CA ILE A 226 13.69 -36.20 -36.46
C ILE A 226 14.09 -37.53 -35.80
N ASN A 227 14.80 -37.45 -34.68
CA ASN A 227 15.16 -38.62 -33.88
C ASN A 227 13.88 -39.34 -33.36
N PRO A 228 13.72 -40.66 -33.58
CA PRO A 228 12.56 -41.43 -33.13
C PRO A 228 12.25 -41.27 -31.64
N HIS A 229 13.27 -41.22 -30.78
CA HIS A 229 13.11 -41.06 -29.34
C HIS A 229 12.51 -39.70 -28.97
N TRP A 230 12.88 -38.63 -29.70
CA TRP A 230 12.31 -37.31 -29.49
C TRP A 230 10.83 -37.23 -29.87
N GLY A 231 10.45 -37.92 -30.95
CA GLY A 231 9.04 -38.01 -31.38
C GLY A 231 8.16 -38.79 -30.39
N VAL A 232 8.72 -39.80 -29.71
CA VAL A 232 8.02 -40.52 -28.62
C VAL A 232 7.85 -39.61 -27.41
N VAL A 233 8.91 -38.91 -26.99
CA VAL A 233 8.88 -37.97 -25.86
C VAL A 233 7.89 -36.82 -26.08
N SER A 234 7.84 -36.24 -27.29
CA SER A 234 6.91 -35.15 -27.60
C SER A 234 5.45 -35.60 -27.57
N LYS A 235 5.14 -36.83 -28.03
CA LYS A 235 3.81 -37.44 -27.90
C LYS A 235 3.43 -37.70 -26.43
N CYS A 236 4.35 -38.24 -25.64
CA CYS A 236 4.13 -38.47 -24.21
C CYS A 236 3.84 -37.16 -23.45
N LEU A 237 4.54 -36.08 -23.78
CA LEU A 237 4.29 -34.74 -23.21
C LEU A 237 2.91 -34.20 -23.57
N ALA A 238 2.44 -34.42 -24.80
CA ALA A 238 1.11 -34.01 -25.23
C ALA A 238 0.00 -34.76 -24.48
N TYR A 239 0.13 -36.08 -24.31
CA TYR A 239 -0.83 -36.87 -23.54
C TYR A 239 -0.83 -36.54 -22.05
N SER A 240 0.33 -36.17 -21.49
CA SER A 240 0.46 -35.77 -20.10
C SER A 240 -0.38 -34.54 -19.74
N LYS A 241 -0.76 -33.72 -20.73
CA LYS A 241 -1.60 -32.53 -20.50
C LYS A 241 -2.94 -32.86 -19.83
N ALA A 242 -3.61 -33.92 -20.28
CA ALA A 242 -4.90 -34.34 -19.70
C ALA A 242 -4.74 -34.79 -18.25
N ALA A 243 -3.58 -35.36 -17.90
CA ALA A 243 -3.25 -35.72 -16.53
C ALA A 243 -2.86 -34.50 -15.67
N CYS A 244 -2.27 -33.45 -16.26
CA CYS A 244 -1.84 -32.24 -15.55
C CYS A 244 -3.00 -31.32 -15.12
N ASP A 245 -4.12 -31.33 -15.84
CA ASP A 245 -5.23 -30.41 -15.58
C ASP A 245 -5.77 -30.47 -14.13
N PRO A 246 -6.08 -31.65 -13.55
CA PRO A 246 -6.46 -31.77 -12.14
C PRO A 246 -5.44 -31.16 -11.15
N PHE A 247 -4.14 -31.27 -11.44
CA PHE A 247 -3.08 -30.69 -10.61
C PHE A 247 -3.01 -29.16 -10.76
N VAL A 248 -3.18 -28.64 -11.97
CA VAL A 248 -3.24 -27.19 -12.21
C VAL A 248 -4.46 -26.59 -11.50
N TYR A 249 -5.64 -27.19 -11.63
CA TYR A 249 -6.87 -26.71 -10.96
C TYR A 249 -6.76 -26.76 -9.43
N SER A 250 -6.17 -27.82 -8.88
CA SER A 250 -5.98 -27.94 -7.43
C SER A 250 -4.97 -26.91 -6.90
N LEU A 251 -3.85 -26.67 -7.59
CA LEU A 251 -2.87 -25.63 -7.22
C LEU A 251 -3.44 -24.20 -7.32
N LEU A 252 -4.47 -23.97 -8.12
CA LEU A 252 -5.13 -22.67 -8.29
C LEU A 252 -6.20 -22.35 -7.24
N ARG A 253 -6.59 -23.33 -6.41
CA ARG A 253 -7.60 -23.17 -5.36
C ARG A 253 -6.94 -22.81 -4.02
N HIS A 254 -7.34 -21.68 -3.44
CA HIS A 254 -6.82 -21.21 -2.14
C HIS A 254 -6.99 -22.24 -1.02
N GLN A 255 -8.16 -22.90 -0.98
CA GLN A 255 -8.46 -23.93 0.01
C GLN A 255 -7.52 -25.14 -0.10
N TYR A 256 -7.11 -25.51 -1.32
CA TYR A 256 -6.19 -26.62 -1.53
C TYR A 256 -4.75 -26.25 -1.18
N LYS A 257 -4.30 -25.03 -1.50
CA LYS A 257 -2.99 -24.53 -1.04
C LYS A 257 -2.89 -24.48 0.48
N LYS A 258 -3.97 -24.04 1.16
CA LYS A 258 -4.03 -24.00 2.63
C LYS A 258 -3.94 -25.42 3.20
N ALA A 259 -4.74 -26.36 2.68
CA ALA A 259 -4.69 -27.77 3.10
C ALA A 259 -3.31 -28.41 2.84
N CYS A 260 -2.70 -28.21 1.66
CA CYS A 260 -1.35 -28.70 1.37
C CYS A 260 -0.31 -28.07 2.30
N SER A 261 -0.36 -26.76 2.53
CA SER A 261 0.54 -26.09 3.46
C SER A 261 0.37 -26.61 4.88
N ASP A 262 -0.85 -26.90 5.33
CA ASP A 262 -1.12 -27.47 6.64
C ASP A 262 -0.60 -28.92 6.74
N ILE A 263 -0.74 -29.71 5.68
CA ILE A 263 -0.19 -31.07 5.60
C ILE A 263 1.34 -31.05 5.59
N ILE A 264 1.95 -30.18 4.79
CA ILE A 264 3.41 -30.02 4.71
C ILE A 264 3.96 -29.52 6.04
N ASN A 265 3.32 -28.53 6.67
CA ASN A 265 3.72 -28.05 8.00
C ASN A 265 3.56 -29.15 9.06
N ARG A 266 2.51 -29.97 9.00
CA ARG A 266 2.35 -31.13 9.89
C ARG A 266 3.43 -32.18 9.64
N LEU A 267 3.76 -32.48 8.38
CA LEU A 267 4.81 -33.42 8.03
C LEU A 267 6.19 -32.91 8.44
N LEU A 268 6.54 -31.66 8.14
CA LEU A 268 7.81 -31.03 8.56
C LEU A 268 7.93 -30.96 10.09
N LYS A 269 6.83 -30.62 10.79
CA LYS A 269 6.81 -30.59 12.26
C LYS A 269 6.94 -31.99 12.86
N ARG A 270 6.35 -33.00 12.22
CA ARG A 270 6.48 -34.42 12.61
C ARG A 270 7.89 -34.94 12.32
N SER A 271 8.51 -34.51 11.21
CA SER A 271 9.90 -34.79 10.91
C SER A 271 10.84 -34.16 11.93
N ALA A 272 10.62 -32.90 12.32
CA ALA A 272 11.43 -32.22 13.35
C ALA A 272 11.34 -32.88 14.74
N LEU A 273 10.14 -33.34 15.14
CA LEU A 273 9.95 -34.10 16.39
C LEU A 273 10.63 -35.48 16.36
N ASN A 274 10.60 -36.16 15.21
CA ASN A 274 11.28 -37.44 15.05
C ASN A 274 12.82 -37.29 15.10
N THR A 275 13.36 -36.17 14.62
CA THR A 275 14.81 -35.88 14.73
C THR A 275 15.25 -35.60 16.17
N SER A 276 14.39 -35.02 17.02
CA SER A 276 14.70 -34.80 18.44
C SER A 276 14.65 -36.07 19.31
N VAL A 277 13.89 -37.09 18.90
CA VAL A 277 13.77 -38.36 19.64
C VAL A 277 14.97 -39.30 19.39
N TRP A 278 15.67 -39.14 18.26
CA TRP A 278 16.87 -39.94 17.92
C TRP A 278 18.20 -39.31 18.37
N GLY A 279 18.18 -38.11 18.94
CA GLY A 279 19.38 -37.42 19.45
C GLY A 279 19.65 -37.60 20.96
N GLY A 280 18.84 -38.38 21.67
CA GLY A 280 18.83 -38.44 23.13
C GLY A 280 18.90 -39.85 23.69
N GLY A 281 19.96 -40.59 23.40
CA GLY A 281 20.20 -41.86 24.08
C GLY A 281 21.45 -42.59 23.63
N GLU A 282 22.59 -42.32 24.26
CA GLU A 282 23.48 -43.35 24.85
C GLU A 282 24.65 -42.72 25.61
N HIS A 283 24.70 -42.89 26.94
CA HIS A 283 25.91 -43.27 27.72
C HIS A 283 25.62 -43.14 29.23
N ARG A 284 25.29 -44.27 29.89
CA ARG A 284 25.88 -44.68 31.18
C ARG A 284 25.35 -46.03 31.70
N HIS A 285 26.16 -47.06 31.56
CA HIS A 285 26.18 -48.26 32.41
C HIS A 285 27.54 -48.94 32.19
N GLY A 286 28.33 -49.44 33.15
CA GLY A 286 28.28 -49.57 34.62
C GLY A 286 29.72 -49.51 35.17
N ARG A 287 30.10 -50.01 36.35
CA ARG A 287 29.47 -50.96 37.28
C ARG A 287 30.33 -51.05 38.57
N SER A 288 29.67 -51.43 39.69
CA SER A 288 30.16 -52.29 40.79
C SER A 288 31.17 -51.69 41.80
N VAL A 289 31.24 -52.05 43.09
CA VAL A 289 30.76 -53.19 43.91
C VAL A 289 30.53 -52.70 45.36
N THR A 290 29.63 -53.38 46.08
CA THR A 290 29.34 -53.39 47.52
C THR A 290 30.46 -53.91 48.43
N THR A 291 30.53 -53.45 49.68
CA THR A 291 30.83 -54.23 50.94
C THR A 291 30.68 -53.25 52.11
N ALA A 292 29.60 -53.33 52.91
CA ALA A 292 29.45 -54.09 54.15
C ALA A 292 30.15 -53.41 55.38
N THR A 293 29.31 -52.95 56.32
CA THR A 293 29.43 -52.90 57.80
C THR A 293 30.84 -53.10 58.40
N ASP A 294 31.40 -52.21 59.22
CA ASP A 294 30.92 -51.58 60.47
C ASP A 294 31.31 -50.08 60.58
#